data_AF-L7LHU2-F1
#
_entry.id   AF-L7LHU2-F1
#
_cell.length_a   1.000
_cell.length_b   1.000
_cell.length_c   1.000
_cell.angle_alpha   90.00
_cell.angle_beta   90.00
_cell.angle_gamma   90.00
#
_symmetry.space_group_name_H-M   'P 1'
#
loop_
_entity.id
_entity.type
_entity.pdbx_description
1 polymer ?
#
loop_
_entity_poly.entity_id
_entity_poly.type
_entity_poly.pdbx_seq_one_letter_code
_entity_poly.pdbx_strand_id
1 'polypeptide(L)'
;MTDETPAEIEDGSPVVTASDVETAPPAPRGFWRERRPVPVVAAWVLLVCGVLGMAAAVALTLDRIQLLIDPSFTPACSINPIISCGSVMVTDQGKFFGFPNPLLGLPAFAVILVTAVLSIARVRLPRWYWAGQAVVSALGQVFVGYLIFQSLYRIHALCPYCMVVWTLMPVVLILSISRVLPDSRGGRSAREWLWIALPVYYVVVIAMITVQFWDYWRTLI
;
A
#
# COMPACT_ATOMS: atom_id res chain seq x y z
N MET A 1 49.83 11.88 -72.41
CA MET A 1 51.24 11.80 -71.95
C MET A 1 51.67 13.18 -71.44
N THR A 2 51.58 13.54 -70.15
CA THR A 2 51.15 12.73 -68.99
C THR A 2 50.29 13.52 -67.99
N ASP A 3 49.29 12.96 -67.29
CA ASP A 3 48.24 11.94 -67.58
C ASP A 3 47.28 11.89 -66.34
N GLU A 4 46.14 11.20 -66.41
CA GLU A 4 44.99 11.37 -65.49
C GLU A 4 45.01 10.45 -64.25
N THR A 5 45.28 11.01 -63.07
CA THR A 5 45.08 10.35 -61.77
C THR A 5 43.62 10.49 -61.31
N PRO A 6 42.89 9.39 -61.01
CA PRO A 6 41.58 9.48 -60.38
C PRO A 6 41.72 9.95 -58.93
N ALA A 7 40.92 10.94 -58.51
CA ALA A 7 40.88 11.37 -57.13
C ALA A 7 40.13 10.35 -56.26
N GLU A 8 40.82 9.73 -55.31
CA GLU A 8 40.17 8.95 -54.25
C GLU A 8 39.34 9.89 -53.35
N ILE A 9 38.04 9.63 -53.29
CA ILE A 9 37.14 10.28 -52.32
C ILE A 9 37.20 9.46 -51.04
N GLU A 10 38.11 9.81 -50.14
CA GLU A 10 38.09 9.31 -48.76
C GLU A 10 36.85 9.88 -48.05
N ASP A 11 35.77 9.10 -48.02
CA ASP A 11 34.60 9.38 -47.16
C ASP A 11 35.00 9.18 -45.69
N GLY A 12 35.49 10.26 -45.07
CA GLY A 12 35.88 10.32 -43.66
C GLY A 12 34.72 10.24 -42.66
N SER A 13 33.58 9.68 -43.05
CA SER A 13 32.46 9.38 -42.15
C SER A 13 32.86 8.27 -41.16
N PRO A 14 32.87 8.52 -39.84
CA PRO A 14 33.17 7.48 -38.87
C PRO A 14 32.07 6.41 -38.91
N VAL A 15 32.45 5.19 -39.28
CA VAL A 15 31.57 4.01 -39.26
C VAL A 15 31.26 3.67 -37.80
N VAL A 16 30.19 4.24 -37.26
CA VAL A 16 29.63 3.87 -35.96
C VAL A 16 29.13 2.44 -36.06
N THR A 17 29.83 1.51 -35.42
CA THR A 17 29.42 0.11 -35.43
C THR A 17 28.29 -0.11 -34.43
N ALA A 18 27.47 -1.14 -34.65
CA ALA A 18 26.38 -1.47 -33.71
C ALA A 18 26.89 -1.78 -32.28
N SER A 19 28.17 -2.12 -32.13
CA SER A 19 28.84 -2.37 -30.84
C SER A 19 29.02 -1.10 -30.00
N ASP A 20 29.17 0.06 -30.66
CA ASP A 20 29.42 1.36 -29.99
C ASP A 20 28.17 1.90 -29.29
N VAL A 21 26.98 1.42 -29.69
CA VAL A 21 25.69 1.80 -29.08
C VAL A 21 25.44 1.07 -27.76
N GLU A 22 25.99 -0.14 -27.58
CA GLU A 22 25.67 -1.01 -26.44
C GLU A 22 26.53 -0.75 -25.18
N THR A 23 27.65 -0.02 -25.32
CA THR A 23 28.58 0.27 -24.23
C THR A 23 28.39 1.63 -23.56
N ALA A 24 27.56 2.52 -24.13
CA ALA A 24 27.26 3.83 -23.54
C ALA A 24 26.50 3.66 -22.20
N PRO A 25 27.02 4.17 -21.06
CA PRO A 25 26.31 4.08 -19.79
C PRO A 25 24.95 4.79 -19.91
N PRO A 26 23.84 4.18 -19.47
CA PRO A 26 22.51 4.71 -19.71
C PRO A 26 22.38 6.10 -19.09
N ALA A 27 21.99 7.08 -19.93
CA ALA A 27 21.89 8.49 -19.55
C ALA A 27 21.18 8.68 -18.20
N PRO A 28 21.66 9.62 -17.35
CA PRO A 28 21.18 9.78 -15.97
C PRO A 28 19.67 9.98 -15.94
N ARG A 29 18.96 8.97 -15.43
CA ARG A 29 17.50 8.99 -15.32
C ARG A 29 17.13 9.99 -14.23
N GLY A 30 16.41 11.05 -14.60
CA GLY A 30 15.94 12.07 -13.66
C GLY A 30 15.18 11.47 -12.47
N PHE A 31 15.21 12.14 -11.33
CA PHE A 31 14.80 11.64 -10.00
C PHE A 31 13.54 10.74 -9.99
N TRP A 32 12.47 11.13 -10.68
CA TRP A 32 11.19 10.41 -10.75
C TRP A 32 11.21 9.13 -11.61
N ARG A 33 12.15 9.02 -12.55
CA ARG A 33 12.39 7.85 -13.42
C ARG A 33 13.46 6.91 -12.88
N GLU A 34 14.13 7.26 -11.78
CA GLU A 34 15.03 6.34 -11.07
C GLU A 34 14.25 5.10 -10.61
N ARG A 35 14.77 3.91 -10.93
CA ARG A 35 14.14 2.63 -10.59
C ARG A 35 14.71 2.11 -9.28
N ARG A 36 13.88 2.01 -8.25
CA ARG A 36 14.32 1.63 -6.89
C ARG A 36 14.25 0.10 -6.72
N PRO A 37 15.30 -0.55 -6.20
CA PRO A 37 15.20 -1.96 -5.81
C PRO A 37 14.35 -2.09 -4.54
N VAL A 38 13.62 -3.20 -4.42
CA VAL A 38 12.88 -3.55 -3.20
C VAL A 38 13.68 -4.62 -2.45
N PRO A 39 14.07 -4.39 -1.18
CA PRO A 39 14.67 -5.42 -0.34
C PRO A 39 13.73 -6.62 -0.20
N VAL A 40 14.28 -7.84 -0.20
CA VAL A 40 13.50 -9.10 -0.15
C VAL A 40 12.48 -9.10 0.99
N VAL A 41 12.89 -8.70 2.20
CA VAL A 41 12.01 -8.57 3.37
C VAL A 41 10.83 -7.64 3.10
N ALA A 42 11.06 -6.48 2.49
CA ALA A 42 9.99 -5.53 2.17
C ALA A 42 9.03 -6.05 1.09
N ALA A 43 9.53 -6.84 0.13
CA ALA A 43 8.69 -7.48 -0.88
C ALA A 43 7.76 -8.54 -0.26
N TRP A 44 8.26 -9.36 0.68
CA TRP A 44 7.45 -10.31 1.43
C TRP A 44 6.46 -9.64 2.39
N VAL A 45 6.85 -8.55 3.06
CA VAL A 45 5.91 -7.77 3.90
C VAL A 45 4.79 -7.18 3.05
N LEU A 46 5.09 -6.60 1.87
CA LEU A 46 4.05 -6.16 0.93
C LEU A 46 3.16 -7.30 0.45
N LEU A 47 3.69 -8.52 0.26
CA LEU A 47 2.89 -9.69 -0.11
C LEU A 47 1.91 -10.06 1.01
N VAL A 48 2.39 -10.14 2.25
CA VAL A 48 1.55 -10.41 3.43
C VAL A 48 0.47 -9.33 3.59
N CYS A 49 0.82 -8.05 3.42
CA CYS A 49 -0.15 -6.95 3.44
C CYS A 49 -1.19 -7.07 2.30
N GLY A 50 -0.76 -7.41 1.09
CA GLY A 50 -1.65 -7.61 -0.06
C GLY A 50 -2.60 -8.79 0.13
N VAL A 51 -2.09 -9.94 0.57
CA VAL A 51 -2.88 -11.17 0.78
C VAL A 51 -3.86 -11.00 1.94
N LEU A 52 -3.42 -10.53 3.11
CA LEU A 52 -4.30 -10.38 4.27
C LEU A 52 -5.34 -9.26 4.06
N GLY A 53 -4.94 -8.15 3.43
CA GLY A 53 -5.86 -7.06 3.10
C GLY A 53 -6.89 -7.47 2.05
N MET A 54 -6.47 -8.22 1.01
CA MET A 54 -7.39 -8.80 0.02
C MET A 54 -8.36 -9.79 0.67
N ALA A 55 -7.87 -10.71 1.50
CA ALA A 55 -8.72 -11.69 2.19
C ALA A 55 -9.77 -11.00 3.09
N ALA A 56 -9.37 -9.97 3.86
CA ALA A 56 -10.28 -9.18 4.68
C ALA A 56 -11.31 -8.41 3.83
N ALA A 57 -10.91 -7.80 2.71
CA ALA A 57 -11.81 -7.08 1.81
C ALA A 57 -12.81 -8.01 1.11
N VAL A 58 -12.36 -9.20 0.67
CA VAL A 58 -13.23 -10.23 0.08
C VAL A 58 -14.22 -10.76 1.13
N ALA A 59 -13.76 -11.13 2.33
CA ALA A 59 -14.63 -11.61 3.40
C ALA A 59 -15.70 -10.59 3.78
N LEU A 60 -15.32 -9.32 4.01
CA LEU A 60 -16.27 -8.23 4.26
C LEU A 60 -17.27 -8.03 3.11
N THR A 61 -16.84 -8.19 1.86
CA THR A 61 -17.73 -8.05 0.70
C THR A 61 -18.72 -9.20 0.61
N LEU A 62 -18.28 -10.44 0.86
CA LEU A 62 -19.13 -11.63 0.88
C LEU A 62 -20.15 -11.59 2.04
N ASP A 63 -19.71 -11.27 3.25
CA ASP A 63 -20.59 -11.09 4.42
C ASP A 63 -21.63 -9.98 4.15
N ARG A 64 -21.22 -8.89 3.48
CA ARG A 64 -22.15 -7.81 3.12
C ARG A 64 -23.19 -8.24 2.08
N ILE A 65 -22.80 -9.07 1.11
CA ILE A 65 -23.72 -9.64 0.12
C ILE A 65 -24.72 -10.59 0.81
N GLN A 66 -24.28 -11.44 1.74
CA GLN A 66 -25.20 -12.32 2.48
C GLN A 66 -26.18 -11.52 3.34
N LEU A 67 -25.72 -10.49 4.05
CA LEU A 67 -26.58 -9.53 4.77
C LEU A 67 -27.59 -8.76 3.89
N LEU A 68 -27.35 -8.66 2.58
CA LEU A 68 -28.28 -8.06 1.60
C LEU A 68 -29.32 -9.06 1.07
N ILE A 69 -29.01 -10.36 1.13
CA ILE A 69 -29.91 -11.46 0.71
C ILE A 69 -30.80 -11.89 1.89
N ASP A 70 -30.20 -12.06 3.07
CA ASP A 70 -30.86 -12.45 4.31
C ASP A 70 -30.43 -11.51 5.44
N PRO A 71 -31.33 -10.59 5.88
CA PRO A 71 -31.05 -9.70 7.01
C PRO A 71 -30.85 -10.40 8.36
N SER A 72 -31.17 -11.70 8.47
CA SER A 72 -30.92 -12.52 9.67
C SER A 72 -29.55 -13.19 9.67
N PHE A 73 -28.77 -13.09 8.57
CA PHE A 73 -27.42 -13.63 8.48
C PHE A 73 -26.48 -12.99 9.52
N THR A 74 -25.80 -13.82 10.30
CA THR A 74 -24.78 -13.41 11.27
C THR A 74 -23.38 -13.56 10.67
N PRO A 75 -22.64 -12.46 10.43
CA PRO A 75 -21.27 -12.53 9.88
C PRO A 75 -20.33 -13.34 10.77
N ALA A 76 -19.40 -14.09 10.16
CA ALA A 76 -18.46 -14.95 10.90
C ALA A 76 -17.57 -14.18 11.90
N CYS A 77 -17.37 -12.88 11.67
CA CYS A 77 -16.64 -11.99 12.57
C CYS A 77 -17.52 -11.24 13.58
N SER A 78 -18.79 -11.65 13.77
CA SER A 78 -19.70 -11.17 14.81
C SER A 78 -19.74 -12.14 16.00
N ILE A 79 -18.71 -12.06 16.84
CA ILE A 79 -18.46 -13.02 17.94
C ILE A 79 -19.21 -12.61 19.22
N ASN A 80 -19.31 -11.31 19.49
CA ASN A 80 -20.00 -10.77 20.66
C ASN A 80 -20.54 -9.35 20.36
N PRO A 81 -21.34 -8.72 21.23
CA PRO A 81 -21.96 -7.41 20.95
C PRO A 81 -20.98 -6.28 20.64
N ILE A 82 -19.75 -6.35 21.15
CA ILE A 82 -18.68 -5.36 20.94
C ILE A 82 -17.83 -5.75 19.72
N ILE A 83 -17.53 -7.03 19.55
CA ILE A 83 -16.82 -7.57 18.39
C ILE A 83 -17.87 -8.02 17.35
N SER A 84 -18.52 -7.03 16.73
CA SER A 84 -19.51 -7.24 15.69
C SER A 84 -19.21 -6.46 14.42
N CYS A 85 -19.06 -7.19 13.32
CA CYS A 85 -19.00 -6.62 11.97
C CYS A 85 -20.39 -6.21 11.46
N GLY A 86 -21.46 -6.84 11.95
CA GLY A 86 -22.83 -6.60 11.50
C GLY A 86 -23.26 -5.16 11.77
N SER A 87 -23.16 -4.73 13.04
CA SER A 87 -23.53 -3.37 13.46
C SER A 87 -22.76 -2.30 12.69
N VAL A 88 -21.47 -2.50 12.41
CA VAL A 88 -20.64 -1.58 11.62
C VAL A 88 -21.12 -1.51 10.15
N MET A 89 -21.46 -2.64 9.54
CA MET A 89 -21.83 -2.72 8.12
C MET A 89 -23.20 -2.14 7.75
N VAL A 90 -24.16 -2.07 8.69
CA VAL A 90 -25.46 -1.40 8.45
C VAL A 90 -25.45 0.11 8.66
N THR A 91 -24.42 0.67 9.30
CA THR A 91 -24.31 2.13 9.46
C THR A 91 -24.09 2.86 8.13
N ASP A 92 -24.51 4.12 8.03
CA ASP A 92 -24.27 4.96 6.85
C ASP A 92 -22.77 5.21 6.63
N GLN A 93 -21.98 5.21 7.70
CA GLN A 93 -20.50 5.25 7.68
C GLN A 93 -19.90 4.01 6.99
N GLY A 94 -20.65 2.91 6.89
CA GLY A 94 -20.31 1.74 6.07
C GLY A 94 -20.41 1.99 4.56
N LYS A 95 -20.94 3.14 4.12
CA LYS A 95 -21.01 3.57 2.72
C LYS A 95 -20.23 4.88 2.55
N PHE A 96 -19.31 4.93 1.58
CA PHE A 96 -18.60 6.15 1.22
C PHE A 96 -18.80 6.42 -0.29
N PHE A 97 -19.16 7.66 -0.65
CA PHE A 97 -19.67 7.99 -2.00
C PHE A 97 -20.84 7.11 -2.48
N GLY A 98 -21.66 6.59 -1.55
CA GLY A 98 -22.76 5.67 -1.85
C GLY A 98 -22.35 4.20 -2.01
N PHE A 99 -21.05 3.90 -2.12
CA PHE A 99 -20.53 2.53 -2.25
C PHE A 99 -20.15 1.94 -0.89
N PRO A 100 -20.44 0.65 -0.63
CA PRO A 100 -19.94 -0.05 0.55
C PRO A 100 -18.42 0.08 0.68
N ASN A 101 -17.95 0.49 1.86
CA ASN A 101 -16.54 0.65 2.20
C ASN A 101 -15.64 -0.55 1.79
N PRO A 102 -16.05 -1.83 1.96
CA PRO A 102 -15.26 -2.99 1.50
C PRO A 102 -14.88 -2.98 0.01
N LEU A 103 -15.72 -2.38 -0.85
CA LEU A 103 -15.45 -2.28 -2.29
C LEU A 103 -14.26 -1.37 -2.63
N LEU A 104 -13.93 -0.40 -1.76
CA LEU A 104 -12.73 0.44 -1.92
C LEU A 104 -11.45 -0.34 -1.59
N GLY A 105 -11.54 -1.32 -0.68
CA GLY A 105 -10.43 -2.18 -0.28
C GLY A 105 -9.97 -3.12 -1.40
N LEU A 106 -10.90 -3.71 -2.16
CA LEU A 106 -10.60 -4.67 -3.23
C LEU A 106 -9.58 -4.16 -4.27
N PRO A 107 -9.81 -3.04 -5.00
CA PRO A 107 -8.83 -2.55 -5.97
C PRO A 107 -7.56 -2.04 -5.31
N ALA A 108 -7.63 -1.47 -4.11
CA ALA A 108 -6.46 -1.00 -3.37
C ALA A 108 -5.51 -2.16 -3.05
N PHE A 109 -6.01 -3.23 -2.40
CA PHE A 109 -5.19 -4.39 -2.07
C PHE A 109 -4.81 -5.22 -3.30
N ALA A 110 -5.59 -5.21 -4.39
CA ALA A 110 -5.16 -5.79 -5.67
C ALA A 110 -3.87 -5.13 -6.19
N VAL A 111 -3.81 -3.80 -6.16
CA VAL A 111 -2.59 -3.07 -6.55
C VAL A 111 -1.42 -3.42 -5.63
N ILE A 112 -1.61 -3.45 -4.31
CA ILE A 112 -0.55 -3.85 -3.35
C ILE A 112 -0.04 -5.27 -3.63
N LEU A 113 -0.94 -6.22 -3.89
CA LEU A 113 -0.60 -7.61 -4.17
C LEU A 113 0.22 -7.73 -5.47
N VAL A 114 -0.19 -7.02 -6.54
CA VAL A 114 0.57 -6.93 -7.79
C VAL A 114 1.93 -6.26 -7.56
N THR A 115 2.01 -5.17 -6.78
CA THR A 115 3.29 -4.55 -6.40
C THR A 115 4.22 -5.55 -5.72
N ALA A 116 3.69 -6.37 -4.82
CA ALA A 116 4.45 -7.36 -4.07
C ALA A 116 5.00 -8.47 -4.98
N VAL A 117 4.16 -9.05 -5.86
CA VAL A 117 4.59 -10.07 -6.83
C VAL A 117 5.68 -9.53 -7.75
N LEU A 118 5.51 -8.31 -8.30
CA LEU A 118 6.53 -7.65 -9.11
C LEU A 118 7.83 -7.41 -8.32
N SER A 119 7.73 -7.06 -7.04
CA SER A 119 8.88 -6.85 -6.16
C SER A 119 9.64 -8.15 -5.86
N ILE A 120 8.92 -9.27 -5.65
CA ILE A 120 9.50 -10.60 -5.46
C ILE A 120 10.19 -11.08 -6.75
N ALA A 121 9.58 -10.84 -7.92
CA ALA A 121 10.18 -11.04 -9.23
C ALA A 121 11.34 -10.05 -9.55
N ARG A 122 11.74 -9.21 -8.59
CA ARG A 122 12.82 -8.20 -8.66
C ARG A 122 12.64 -7.17 -9.77
N VAL A 123 11.41 -6.93 -10.21
CA VAL A 123 11.08 -5.86 -11.15
C VAL A 123 11.32 -4.51 -10.47
N ARG A 124 12.28 -3.74 -10.99
CA ARG A 124 12.63 -2.43 -10.41
C ARG A 124 11.63 -1.37 -10.87
N LEU A 125 10.70 -1.02 -9.98
CA LEU A 125 9.67 -0.02 -10.19
C LEU A 125 10.23 1.41 -10.07
N PRO A 126 9.77 2.37 -10.90
CA PRO A 126 10.22 3.77 -10.90
C PRO A 126 9.70 4.55 -9.67
N ARG A 127 10.42 5.59 -9.24
CA ARG A 127 10.01 6.43 -8.09
C ARG A 127 8.61 7.02 -8.21
N TRP A 128 8.15 7.41 -9.40
CA TRP A 128 6.79 7.96 -9.57
C TRP A 128 5.70 6.96 -9.17
N TYR A 129 5.92 5.65 -9.37
CA TYR A 129 4.98 4.61 -8.98
C TYR A 129 4.87 4.53 -7.45
N TRP A 130 6.02 4.50 -6.77
CA TRP A 130 6.07 4.55 -5.30
C TRP A 130 5.47 5.83 -4.73
N ALA A 131 5.56 6.96 -5.44
CA ALA A 131 4.92 8.21 -5.05
C ALA A 131 3.39 8.14 -5.17
N GLY A 132 2.86 7.60 -6.27
CA GLY A 132 1.42 7.33 -6.42
C GLY A 132 0.90 6.38 -5.33
N GLN A 133 1.61 5.29 -5.07
CA GLN A 133 1.28 4.33 -4.01
C GLN A 133 1.35 4.97 -2.61
N ALA A 134 2.34 5.84 -2.34
CA ALA A 134 2.45 6.59 -1.09
C ALA A 134 1.29 7.58 -0.91
N VAL A 135 0.87 8.29 -1.97
CA VAL A 135 -0.29 9.21 -1.91
C VAL A 135 -1.58 8.44 -1.65
N VAL A 136 -1.84 7.35 -2.38
CA VAL A 136 -3.05 6.52 -2.19
C VAL A 136 -3.08 5.88 -0.80
N SER A 137 -1.95 5.35 -0.31
CA SER A 137 -1.88 4.80 1.04
C SER A 137 -1.96 5.85 2.14
N ALA A 138 -1.51 7.09 1.91
CA ALA A 138 -1.70 8.20 2.85
C ALA A 138 -3.18 8.59 2.97
N LEU A 139 -3.88 8.72 1.83
CA LEU A 139 -5.33 8.97 1.81
C LEU A 139 -6.09 7.82 2.50
N GLY A 140 -5.71 6.57 2.22
CA GLY A 140 -6.26 5.40 2.90
C GLY A 140 -5.98 5.38 4.40
N GLN A 141 -4.81 5.86 4.85
CA GLN A 141 -4.46 5.95 6.28
C GLN A 141 -5.28 7.02 7.01
N VAL A 142 -5.53 8.18 6.37
CA VAL A 142 -6.44 9.20 6.89
C VAL A 142 -7.87 8.65 7.01
N PHE A 143 -8.31 7.92 5.99
CA PHE A 143 -9.62 7.26 5.98
C PHE A 143 -9.73 6.17 7.07
N VAL A 144 -8.69 5.36 7.28
CA VAL A 144 -8.59 4.43 8.43
C VAL A 144 -8.71 5.17 9.76
N GLY A 145 -8.04 6.31 9.93
CA GLY A 145 -8.19 7.14 11.14
C GLY A 145 -9.63 7.61 11.39
N TYR A 146 -10.33 8.04 10.33
CA TYR A 146 -11.75 8.36 10.39
C TYR A 146 -12.60 7.14 10.79
N LEU A 147 -12.36 5.97 10.19
CA LEU A 147 -13.10 4.74 10.51
C LEU A 147 -12.86 4.28 11.96
N ILE A 148 -11.63 4.38 12.47
CA ILE A 148 -11.31 4.12 13.89
C ILE A 148 -12.17 5.02 14.78
N PHE A 149 -12.21 6.33 14.50
CA PHE A 149 -13.02 7.27 15.27
C PHE A 149 -14.53 6.94 15.24
N GLN A 150 -15.08 6.60 14.07
CA GLN A 150 -16.49 6.20 13.97
C GLN A 150 -16.77 4.88 14.75
N SER A 151 -15.94 3.85 14.56
CA SER A 151 -16.07 2.57 15.26
C SER A 151 -16.02 2.71 16.78
N LEU A 152 -15.07 3.50 17.31
CA LEU A 152 -14.88 3.66 18.75
C LEU A 152 -15.92 4.59 19.40
N TYR A 153 -16.22 5.75 18.80
CA TYR A 153 -16.94 6.83 19.46
C TYR A 153 -18.37 7.08 18.93
N ARG A 154 -18.81 6.34 17.91
CA ARG A 154 -20.18 6.44 17.35
C ARG A 154 -20.90 5.10 17.30
N ILE A 155 -20.23 4.05 16.83
CA ILE A 155 -20.83 2.71 16.69
C ILE A 155 -20.62 1.87 17.96
N HIS A 156 -19.54 2.15 18.71
CA HIS A 156 -19.08 1.36 19.85
C HIS A 156 -18.92 -0.14 19.53
N ALA A 157 -18.40 -0.43 18.34
CA ALA A 157 -18.16 -1.79 17.86
C ALA A 157 -16.84 -1.93 17.09
N LEU A 158 -16.26 -3.12 17.20
CA LEU A 158 -14.95 -3.51 16.71
C LEU A 158 -15.10 -4.62 15.66
N CYS A 159 -14.56 -4.40 14.46
CA CYS A 159 -14.58 -5.37 13.38
C CYS A 159 -13.17 -5.96 13.19
N PRO A 160 -12.95 -7.28 13.40
CA PRO A 160 -11.64 -7.91 13.21
C PRO A 160 -11.07 -7.71 11.80
N TYR A 161 -11.88 -7.78 10.75
CA TYR A 161 -11.43 -7.54 9.38
C TYR A 161 -11.01 -6.07 9.15
N CYS A 162 -11.69 -5.10 9.77
CA CYS A 162 -11.25 -3.70 9.76
C CYS A 162 -9.93 -3.52 10.54
N MET A 163 -9.74 -4.18 11.69
CA MET A 163 -8.48 -4.13 12.44
C MET A 163 -7.29 -4.67 11.63
N VAL A 164 -7.50 -5.71 10.82
CA VAL A 164 -6.48 -6.16 9.85
C VAL A 164 -6.12 -5.00 8.92
N VAL A 165 -7.08 -4.32 8.30
CA VAL A 165 -6.80 -3.13 7.47
C VAL A 165 -6.09 -2.01 8.27
N TRP A 166 -6.48 -1.77 9.52
CA TRP A 166 -5.87 -0.76 10.39
C TRP A 166 -4.39 -1.03 10.71
N THR A 167 -3.96 -2.29 10.70
CA THR A 167 -2.56 -2.69 10.91
C THR A 167 -1.75 -2.72 9.61
N LEU A 168 -2.34 -3.12 8.48
CA LEU A 168 -1.60 -3.24 7.22
C LEU A 168 -1.37 -1.88 6.54
N MET A 169 -2.32 -0.95 6.61
CA MET A 169 -2.22 0.36 5.97
C MET A 169 -1.01 1.21 6.37
N PRO A 170 -0.63 1.37 7.66
CA PRO A 170 0.52 2.19 8.03
C PRO A 170 1.85 1.54 7.57
N VAL A 171 1.91 0.20 7.53
CA VAL A 171 3.08 -0.54 7.01
C VAL A 171 3.24 -0.30 5.51
N VAL A 172 2.17 -0.42 4.74
CA VAL A 172 2.18 -0.13 3.29
C VAL A 172 2.60 1.32 3.02
N LEU A 173 2.08 2.28 3.79
CA LEU A 173 2.42 3.69 3.69
C LEU A 173 3.93 3.94 3.93
N ILE A 174 4.48 3.41 5.03
CA ILE A 174 5.89 3.55 5.37
C ILE A 174 6.80 2.92 4.31
N LEU A 175 6.44 1.73 3.81
CA LEU A 175 7.20 1.05 2.75
C LEU A 175 7.17 1.84 1.44
N SER A 176 6.06 2.47 1.11
CA SER A 176 5.92 3.31 -0.09
C SER A 176 6.74 4.61 0.03
N ILE A 177 6.58 5.37 1.12
CA ILE A 177 7.35 6.60 1.37
C ILE A 177 8.86 6.31 1.40
N SER A 178 9.27 5.20 2.02
CA SER A 178 10.68 4.77 2.11
C SER A 178 11.36 4.50 0.75
N ARG A 179 10.59 4.43 -0.34
CA ARG A 179 11.08 4.19 -1.71
C ARG A 179 11.10 5.48 -2.54
N VAL A 180 10.18 6.40 -2.24
CA VAL A 180 10.22 7.80 -2.74
C VAL A 180 11.44 8.53 -2.18
N LEU A 181 11.69 8.44 -0.88
CA LEU A 181 12.75 9.19 -0.19
C LEU A 181 14.15 8.98 -0.81
N PRO A 182 14.99 10.04 -0.88
CA PRO A 182 16.37 9.96 -1.34
C PRO A 182 17.28 9.29 -0.29
N ASP A 183 18.48 8.86 -0.72
CA ASP A 183 19.46 8.21 0.17
C ASP A 183 20.43 9.18 0.86
N SER A 184 20.08 10.47 0.88
CA SER A 184 20.75 11.51 1.66
C SER A 184 20.63 11.27 3.17
N ARG A 185 21.43 11.97 3.99
CA ARG A 185 21.33 11.93 5.46
C ARG A 185 19.90 12.21 5.94
N GLY A 186 19.24 13.25 5.41
CA GLY A 186 17.86 13.58 5.75
C GLY A 186 16.86 12.48 5.36
N GLY A 187 17.01 11.88 4.19
CA GLY A 187 16.14 10.78 3.75
C GLY A 187 16.36 9.47 4.51
N ARG A 188 17.52 9.25 5.16
CA ARG A 188 17.71 8.15 6.11
C ARG A 188 17.03 8.43 7.45
N SER A 189 17.28 9.60 8.03
CA SER A 189 16.62 10.00 9.29
C SER A 189 15.09 10.01 9.16
N ALA A 190 14.54 10.50 8.05
CA ALA A 190 13.10 10.42 7.79
C ALA A 190 12.56 8.98 7.77
N ARG A 191 13.34 8.00 7.29
CA ARG A 191 12.95 6.57 7.34
C ARG A 191 12.99 6.02 8.77
N GLU A 192 13.98 6.41 9.57
CA GLU A 192 14.04 6.06 11.01
C GLU A 192 12.82 6.60 11.76
N TRP A 193 12.49 7.88 11.58
CA TRP A 193 11.29 8.50 12.16
C TRP A 193 9.98 7.83 11.74
N LEU A 194 9.84 7.40 10.48
CA LEU A 194 8.67 6.64 10.02
C LEU A 194 8.54 5.29 10.74
N TRP A 195 9.64 4.58 10.96
CA TRP A 195 9.63 3.31 11.71
C TRP A 195 9.39 3.51 13.22
N ILE A 196 9.72 4.67 13.78
CA ILE A 196 9.35 5.05 15.17
C ILE A 196 7.86 5.45 15.25
N ALA A 197 7.31 6.11 14.23
CA ALA A 197 5.90 6.47 14.19
C ALA A 197 4.95 5.26 14.15
N LEU A 198 5.40 4.13 13.59
CA LEU A 198 4.61 2.89 13.50
C LEU A 198 4.19 2.30 14.86
N PRO A 199 5.10 1.97 15.80
CA PRO A 199 4.72 1.49 17.13
C PRO A 199 3.97 2.55 17.92
N VAL A 200 4.28 3.84 17.76
CA VAL A 200 3.52 4.94 18.40
C VAL A 200 2.07 4.93 17.94
N TYR A 201 1.81 4.80 16.62
CA TYR A 201 0.46 4.65 16.09
C TYR A 201 -0.26 3.43 16.68
N TYR A 202 0.39 2.27 16.76
CA TYR A 202 -0.22 1.09 17.36
C TYR A 202 -0.53 1.27 18.85
N VAL A 203 0.38 1.85 19.63
CA VAL A 203 0.14 2.16 21.05
C VAL A 203 -1.04 3.12 21.20
N VAL A 204 -1.15 4.15 20.36
CA VAL A 204 -2.28 5.10 20.38
C VAL A 204 -3.60 4.40 20.02
N VAL A 205 -3.64 3.57 18.97
CA VAL A 205 -4.86 2.83 18.58
C VAL A 205 -5.28 1.83 19.64
N ILE A 206 -4.33 1.07 20.21
CA ILE A 206 -4.60 0.12 21.29
C ILE A 206 -5.09 0.86 22.53
N ALA A 207 -4.45 1.96 22.93
CA ALA A 207 -4.89 2.77 24.08
C ALA A 207 -6.30 3.32 23.90
N MET A 208 -6.65 3.82 22.70
CA MET A 208 -8.03 4.25 22.41
C MET A 208 -9.05 3.11 22.53
N ILE A 209 -8.71 1.90 22.05
CA ILE A 209 -9.57 0.71 22.20
C ILE A 209 -9.71 0.32 23.68
N THR A 210 -8.60 0.24 24.42
CA THR A 210 -8.59 -0.17 25.83
C THR A 210 -9.35 0.80 26.72
N VAL A 211 -9.18 2.11 26.51
CA VAL A 211 -9.91 3.15 27.27
C VAL A 211 -11.40 3.13 26.93
N GLN A 212 -11.77 3.04 25.65
CA GLN A 212 -13.19 3.12 25.24
C GLN A 212 -14.01 1.89 25.63
N PHE A 213 -13.38 0.71 25.71
CA PHE A 213 -14.04 -0.55 26.10
C PHE A 213 -13.62 -1.04 27.50
N TRP A 214 -13.10 -0.16 28.34
CA TRP A 214 -12.56 -0.51 29.66
C TRP A 214 -13.53 -1.32 30.53
N ASP A 215 -14.80 -0.94 30.57
CA ASP A 215 -15.82 -1.63 31.36
C ASP A 215 -16.10 -3.04 30.85
N TYR A 216 -16.02 -3.28 29.54
CA TYR A 216 -16.11 -4.63 28.99
C TYR A 216 -14.91 -5.49 29.38
N TRP A 217 -13.68 -4.96 29.26
CA TRP A 217 -12.47 -5.69 29.66
C TRP A 217 -12.50 -6.09 31.14
N ARG A 218 -13.06 -5.24 32.01
CA ARG A 218 -13.28 -5.55 33.44
C ARG A 218 -14.32 -6.64 33.71
N THR A 219 -15.14 -7.04 32.73
CA THR A 219 -16.07 -8.18 32.88
C THR A 219 -15.49 -9.53 32.43
N LEU A 220 -14.28 -9.54 31.85
CA LEU A 220 -13.57 -10.76 31.42
C LEU A 220 -12.49 -11.22 32.42
N ILE A 221 -12.29 -10.49 33.53
CA ILE A 221 -11.31 -10.74 34.59
C ILE A 221 -12.06 -11.05 35.88
#